data_AF-A0A820FQ14-F1
#
_entry.id   AF-A0A820FQ14-F1
#
_cell.length_a   1.000
_cell.length_b   1.000
_cell.length_c   1.000
_cell.angle_alpha   90.00
_cell.angle_beta   90.00
_cell.angle_gamma   90.00
#
_symmetry.space_group_name_H-M   'P 1'
#
loop_
_entity.id
_entity.type
_entity.pdbx_description
1 polymer ?
#
loop_
_entity_poly.entity_id
_entity_poly.type
_entity_poly.pdbx_seq_one_letter_code
_entity_poly.pdbx_strand_id
1 'polypeptide(L)' 'MGTSRPALYHVLHDENGFSSNDIQQLTYWLCHTDVRCSKSVSIPAPVHYAHLAAYASSAYEFDHSEDENLE' A
#
# COMPACT_ATOMS: atom_id res chain seq x y z
N MET A 1 17.17 11.85 -1.70
CA MET A 1 16.93 12.76 -2.84
C MET A 1 17.50 12.08 -4.08
N GLY A 2 16.67 11.85 -5.09
CA GLY A 2 17.01 11.06 -6.27
C GLY A 2 15.83 11.06 -7.24
N THR A 3 15.94 10.36 -8.37
CA THR A 3 14.86 10.26 -9.36
C THR A 3 13.64 9.52 -8.80
N SER A 4 12.45 10.03 -9.09
CA SER A 4 11.19 9.41 -8.66
C SER A 4 10.99 8.06 -9.36
N ARG A 5 10.52 7.05 -8.62
CA ARG A 5 10.10 5.76 -9.20
C ARG A 5 8.60 5.84 -9.53
N PRO A 6 8.20 5.90 -10.81
CA PRO A 6 6.79 5.93 -11.17
C PRO A 6 6.12 4.59 -10.83
N ALA A 7 4.89 4.64 -10.31
CA ALA A 7 4.09 3.44 -10.10
C ALA A 7 3.45 3.00 -11.42
N LEU A 8 3.58 1.71 -11.74
CA LEU A 8 2.94 1.08 -12.89
C LEU A 8 1.69 0.33 -12.43
N TYR A 9 0.55 0.67 -13.00
CA TYR A 9 -0.73 0.00 -12.72
C TYR A 9 -1.18 -0.80 -13.94
N HIS A 10 -1.63 -2.03 -13.70
CA HIS A 10 -2.18 -2.90 -14.73
C HIS A 10 -3.53 -3.47 -14.25
N VAL A 11 -4.57 -3.27 -15.06
CA VAL A 11 -5.93 -3.76 -14.76
C VAL A 11 -6.03 -5.20 -15.23
N LEU A 12 -6.06 -6.12 -14.27
CA LEU A 12 -6.20 -7.56 -14.56
C LEU A 12 -7.66 -7.97 -14.77
N HIS A 13 -8.58 -7.29 -14.09
CA HIS A 13 -10.00 -7.62 -14.09
C HIS A 13 -10.81 -6.36 -13.79
N ASP A 14 -11.86 -6.09 -14.57
CA ASP A 14 -12.80 -5.00 -14.35
C ASP A 14 -14.21 -5.40 -14.79
N GLU A 15 -15.14 -5.45 -13.83
CA GLU A 15 -16.58 -5.68 -14.07
C GLU A 15 -17.40 -4.38 -14.01
N ASN A 16 -16.79 -3.29 -13.52
CA ASN A 16 -17.47 -2.02 -13.32
C ASN A 16 -17.47 -1.17 -14.61
N GLY A 17 -16.69 -1.55 -15.61
CA GLY A 17 -16.63 -0.88 -16.91
C GLY A 17 -16.01 0.52 -16.82
N PHE A 18 -14.97 0.68 -16.01
CA PHE A 18 -14.30 1.96 -15.85
C PHE A 18 -13.54 2.36 -17.11
N SER A 19 -13.50 3.67 -17.40
CA SER A 19 -12.57 4.19 -18.38
C SER A 19 -11.15 4.28 -17.79
N SER A 20 -10.14 4.28 -18.66
CA SER A 20 -8.74 4.46 -18.22
C SER A 20 -8.52 5.77 -17.46
N ASN A 21 -9.26 6.83 -17.80
CA ASN A 21 -9.17 8.11 -17.12
C ASN A 21 -9.77 8.02 -15.70
N ASP A 22 -10.88 7.32 -15.53
CA ASP A 22 -11.53 7.16 -14.23
C ASP A 22 -10.63 6.37 -13.28
N ILE A 23 -10.01 5.29 -13.74
CA ILE A 23 -9.07 4.49 -12.94
C ILE A 23 -7.85 5.32 -12.55
N GLN A 24 -7.26 6.07 -13.49
CA GLN A 24 -6.10 6.93 -13.21
C GLN A 24 -6.45 8.01 -12.19
N GLN A 25 -7.61 8.65 -12.34
CA GLN A 25 -8.07 9.69 -11.43
C GLN A 25 -8.37 9.11 -10.05
N LEU A 26 -9.10 8.00 -9.96
CA LEU A 26 -9.38 7.30 -8.71
C LEU A 26 -8.08 6.94 -7.97
N THR A 27 -7.12 6.35 -8.68
CA THR A 27 -5.83 5.98 -8.11
C THR A 27 -5.08 7.21 -7.59
N TYR A 28 -5.11 8.31 -8.34
CA TYR A 28 -4.53 9.58 -7.91
C TYR A 28 -5.18 10.12 -6.62
N TRP A 29 -6.51 10.11 -6.53
CA TRP A 29 -7.21 10.53 -5.31
C TRP A 29 -6.84 9.67 -4.11
N LEU A 30 -6.77 8.35 -4.28
CA LEU A 30 -6.40 7.43 -3.20
C LEU A 30 -4.99 7.69 -2.66
N CYS A 31 -4.05 8.17 -3.49
CA CYS A 31 -2.71 8.57 -3.04
C CYS A 31 -2.69 9.79 -2.11
N HIS A 32 -3.82 10.51 -1.94
CA HIS A 32 -3.94 11.67 -1.05
C HIS A 32 -4.72 11.37 0.24
N THR A 33 -5.18 10.12 0.42
CA THR A 33 -6.04 9.71 1.55
C THR A 33 -5.28 9.04 2.69
N ASP A 34 -3.95 9.07 2.67
CA ASP A 34 -3.13 8.48 3.73
C ASP A 34 -3.21 9.33 5.01
N VAL A 35 -3.51 8.70 6.15
CA VAL A 35 -3.66 9.41 7.44
C VAL A 35 -2.31 9.75 8.08
N ARG A 36 -1.22 9.12 7.64
CA ARG A 36 0.11 9.30 8.24
C ARG A 36 0.83 10.54 7.70
N CYS A 37 0.46 11.01 6.52
CA CYS A 37 1.01 12.25 5.96
C CYS A 37 0.02 12.98 5.05
N SER A 38 0.01 14.31 5.15
CA SER A 38 -0.80 15.19 4.29
C SER A 38 -0.14 15.43 2.91
N LYS A 39 0.55 14.43 2.36
CA LYS A 39 1.29 14.51 1.10
C LYS A 39 0.81 13.43 0.15
N SER A 40 0.87 13.71 -1.15
CA SER A 40 0.68 12.65 -2.16
C SER A 40 1.79 11.62 -2.00
N VAL A 41 1.40 10.38 -1.71
CA VAL A 41 2.31 9.23 -1.73
C VAL A 41 2.35 8.61 -3.12
N SER A 42 3.40 7.82 -3.40
CA SER A 42 3.59 7.19 -4.71
C SER A 42 2.73 5.94 -4.93
N ILE A 43 2.07 5.45 -3.89
CA ILE A 43 1.22 4.24 -3.87
C ILE A 43 -0.09 4.57 -3.16
N PRO A 44 -1.22 3.96 -3.54
CA PRO A 44 -2.51 4.29 -2.93
C PRO A 44 -2.54 3.92 -1.45
N ALA A 45 -3.25 4.72 -0.64
CA ALA A 45 -3.42 4.48 0.80
C ALA A 45 -3.77 3.01 1.18
N PRO A 46 -4.70 2.30 0.50
CA PRO A 46 -5.00 0.92 0.87
C PRO A 46 -3.81 -0.04 0.69
N VAL A 47 -2.99 0.15 -0.34
CA VAL A 47 -1.80 -0.69 -0.59
C VAL A 47 -0.75 -0.44 0.49
N HIS A 48 -0.57 0.83 0.88
CA HIS A 48 0.34 1.19 1.96
C HIS A 48 -0.09 0.57 3.29
N TYR A 49 -1.39 0.59 3.63
CA TYR A 49 -1.87 -0.06 4.85
C TYR A 49 -1.71 -1.57 4.84
N ALA A 50 -1.93 -2.24 3.71
CA ALA A 50 -1.68 -3.67 3.60
C ALA A 50 -0.22 -4.01 3.89
N HIS A 51 0.73 -3.20 3.38
CA HIS A 51 2.15 -3.37 3.68
C HIS A 51 2.44 -3.21 5.18
N LEU A 52 1.82 -2.22 5.82
CA LEU A 52 2.01 -1.97 7.25
C LEU A 52 1.41 -3.07 8.13
N ALA A 53 0.26 -3.64 7.73
CA ALA A 53 -0.34 -4.77 8.41
C ALA A 53 0.54 -6.01 8.30
N ALA A 54 1.07 -6.31 7.10
CA ALA A 54 2.00 -7.41 6.89
C ALA A 54 3.31 -7.24 7.69
N TYR A 55 3.85 -6.01 7.72
CA TYR A 55 5.02 -5.71 8.53
C TYR A 55 4.74 -5.90 10.03
N ALA A 56 3.57 -5.48 10.51
CA ALA A 56 3.17 -5.67 11.90
C ALA A 56 3.05 -7.16 12.25
N SER A 57 2.38 -7.98 11.44
CA SER A 57 2.24 -9.42 11.70
C SER A 57 3.59 -10.13 11.77
N SER A 58 4.53 -9.82 10.87
CA SER A 58 5.86 -10.42 10.90
C SER A 58 6.67 -10.01 12.14
N ALA A 59 6.47 -8.79 12.66
CA ALA A 59 7.11 -8.38 13.91
C ALA A 59 6.54 -9.16 15.12
N TYR A 60 5.23 -9.41 15.15
CA TYR A 60 4.61 -10.23 16.20
C TYR A 60 5.06 -11.71 16.13
N GLU A 61 5.19 -12.28 14.93
CA GLU A 61 5.70 -13.66 14.77
C GLU A 61 7.15 -13.79 15.25
N PHE A 62 7.99 -12.77 15.02
CA PHE A 62 9.38 -12.77 15.49
C PHE A 62 9.46 -12.73 17.02
N ASP A 63 8.69 -11.86 17.67
CA ASP A 63 8.62 -11.74 19.14
C ASP A 63 8.14 -13.05 19.79
N HIS A 64 7.13 -13.69 19.20
CA HIS A 64 6.60 -14.97 19.68
C HIS A 64 7.63 -16.12 19.59
N SER A 65 8.50 -16.09 18.58
CA SER A 65 9.55 -17.10 18.41
C SER A 65 10.73 -16.94 19.37
N GLU A 66 10.99 -15.72 19.88
CA GLU A 66 12.01 -15.47 20.90
C GLU A 66 11.53 -15.92 22.29
N ASP A 67 10.24 -15.76 22.60
CA ASP A 67 9.63 -16.29 23.82
C ASP A 67 9.64 -17.83 23.86
N GLU A 68 9.36 -18.51 22.74
CA GLU A 68 9.44 -19.98 22.66
C GLU A 68 10.88 -20.54 22.75
N ASN A 69 11.91 -19.77 22.39
CA ASN A 69 13.32 -20.21 22.50
C ASN A 69 13.92 -20.02 23.90
N LEU A 70 13.21 -19.34 24.79
CA LEU A 70 13.64 -19.11 26.18
C LEU A 70 13.08 -20.16 27.16
N GLU A 71 12.18 -21.05 26.71
CA GLU A 71 11.78 -22.29 27.39
C GLU A 71 12.67 -23.49 26.99
#